data_AF-A0A6A3AA80-F1
#
_entry.id   AF-A0A6A3AA80-F1
#
_cell.length_a   1.000
_cell.length_b   1.000
_cell.length_c   1.000
_cell.angle_alpha   90.00
_cell.angle_beta   90.00
_cell.angle_gamma   90.00
#
_symmetry.space_group_name_H-M   'P 1'
#
loop_
_entity.id
_entity.type
_entity.pdbx_description
1 polymer ?
#
loop_
_entity_poly.entity_id
_entity_poly.type
_entity_poly.pdbx_seq_one_letter_code
_entity_poly.pdbx_strand_id
1 'polypeptide(L)'
;MLLKYNHKKIPVLVHNGRPIAESAVILECIGETWPQHPLFPKDPYERAMARFWIDFLDDKDKAAPFVTFFVGVGEEHRAAEEVPELLKIYEEQVLGEKRYFGDEEIGMLDLAMGWMAASFGVIEEIVDVKILEAETFPRLHAWIQRFGPHPVIKK
;
A
#
# COMPACT_ATOMS: atom_id res chain seq x y z
N MET A 1 0.44 -2.65 29.63
CA MET A 1 -0.59 -1.59 29.48
C MET A 1 -0.98 -1.31 28.02
N LEU A 2 -0.07 -1.49 27.04
CA LEU A 2 -0.33 -1.29 25.60
C LEU A 2 -1.43 -2.19 24.99
N LEU A 3 -1.51 -3.44 25.45
CA LEU A 3 -2.47 -4.44 24.96
C LEU A 3 -3.96 -4.12 25.21
N LYS A 4 -4.27 -3.16 26.11
CA LYS A 4 -5.66 -2.81 26.42
C LYS A 4 -6.31 -1.90 25.37
N TYR A 5 -5.52 -1.17 24.59
CA TYR A 5 -6.03 -0.16 23.64
C TYR A 5 -5.75 -0.51 22.17
N ASN A 6 -5.01 -1.57 21.87
CA ASN A 6 -4.54 -1.87 20.51
C ASN A 6 -5.29 -2.99 19.78
N HIS A 7 -6.46 -3.42 20.27
CA HIS A 7 -7.20 -4.59 19.74
C HIS A 7 -6.34 -5.87 19.57
N LYS A 8 -5.20 -5.99 20.28
CA LYS A 8 -4.18 -7.03 20.10
C LYS A 8 -3.58 -7.10 18.68
N LYS A 9 -3.61 -5.98 17.94
CA LYS A 9 -3.00 -5.83 16.62
C LYS A 9 -1.68 -5.04 16.68
N ILE A 10 -0.84 -5.25 15.68
CA ILE A 10 0.38 -4.49 15.39
C ILE A 10 0.23 -3.82 14.01
N PRO A 11 0.93 -2.71 13.73
CA PRO A 11 1.88 -1.99 14.59
C PRO A 11 1.24 -1.13 15.69
N VAL A 12 2.03 -0.77 16.70
CA VAL A 12 1.71 0.27 17.71
C VAL A 12 2.91 1.20 17.85
N LEU A 13 2.71 2.49 17.62
CA LEU A 13 3.71 3.53 17.89
C LEU A 13 3.48 4.11 19.29
N VAL A 14 4.54 4.21 20.10
CA VAL A 14 4.48 4.90 21.40
C VAL A 14 5.21 6.23 21.28
N HIS A 15 4.44 7.31 21.16
CA HIS A 15 4.97 8.67 21.02
C HIS A 15 4.72 9.47 22.31
N ASN A 16 5.80 9.86 23.00
CA ASN A 16 5.76 10.57 24.29
C ASN A 16 4.90 9.83 25.35
N GLY A 17 5.08 8.51 25.44
CA GLY A 17 4.33 7.65 26.36
C GLY A 17 2.86 7.41 25.98
N ARG A 18 2.38 7.98 24.85
CA ARG A 18 1.01 7.80 24.35
C ARG A 18 1.01 6.78 23.20
N PRO A 19 0.25 5.68 23.31
CA PRO A 19 0.17 4.69 22.24
C PRO A 19 -0.77 5.12 21.13
N ILE A 20 -0.39 4.80 19.90
CA ILE A 20 -1.14 5.01 18.67
C ILE A 20 -1.14 3.66 17.93
N ALA A 21 -2.32 3.14 17.61
CA ALA A 21 -2.51 1.90 16.86
C ALA A 21 -3.04 2.20 15.45
N GLU A 22 -3.10 1.18 14.61
CA GLU A 22 -3.44 1.24 13.16
C GLU A 22 -2.32 1.89 12.33
N SER A 23 -1.83 1.16 11.32
CA SER A 23 -0.68 1.59 10.50
C SER A 23 -0.93 2.94 9.81
N ALA A 24 -2.11 3.13 9.22
CA ALA A 24 -2.48 4.38 8.57
C ALA A 24 -2.50 5.54 9.57
N VAL A 25 -3.14 5.37 10.74
CA VAL A 25 -3.20 6.42 11.78
C VAL A 25 -1.82 6.76 12.33
N ILE A 26 -0.95 5.76 12.48
CA ILE A 26 0.46 5.97 12.87
C ILE A 26 1.19 6.84 11.84
N LEU A 27 1.05 6.52 10.55
CA LEU A 27 1.68 7.27 9.47
C LEU A 27 1.13 8.70 9.37
N GLU A 28 -0.19 8.91 9.58
CA GLU A 28 -0.77 10.26 9.67
C GLU A 28 -0.12 11.06 10.81
N CYS A 29 -0.01 10.47 12.00
CA CYS A 29 0.62 11.13 13.14
C CYS A 29 2.09 11.47 12.88
N ILE A 30 2.84 10.58 12.22
CA ILE A 30 4.23 10.85 11.80
C ILE A 30 4.27 12.05 10.84
N GLY A 31 3.41 12.06 9.81
CA GLY A 31 3.35 13.13 8.83
C GLY A 31 2.99 14.50 9.44
N GLU A 32 2.14 14.52 10.46
CA GLU A 32 1.78 15.76 11.18
C GLU A 32 2.87 16.21 12.16
N THR A 33 3.60 15.27 12.77
CA THR A 33 4.63 15.56 13.78
C THR A 33 5.94 16.06 13.16
N TRP A 34 6.31 15.53 11.99
CA TRP A 34 7.54 15.87 11.27
C TRP A 34 7.24 16.38 9.84
N PRO A 35 6.81 17.65 9.70
CA PRO A 35 6.31 18.19 8.44
C PRO A 35 7.39 18.45 7.38
N GLN A 36 8.67 18.17 7.67
CA GLN A 36 9.77 18.38 6.74
C GLN A 36 9.68 17.46 5.51
N HIS A 37 9.05 16.29 5.68
CA HIS A 37 8.81 15.30 4.63
C HIS A 37 7.33 14.92 4.65
N PRO A 38 6.45 15.74 4.03
CA PRO A 38 5.01 15.51 4.10
C PRO A 38 4.63 14.24 3.34
N LEU A 39 3.95 13.31 4.03
CA LEU A 39 3.45 12.07 3.42
C LEU A 39 2.20 12.29 2.55
N PHE A 40 1.47 13.37 2.78
CA PHE A 40 0.30 13.73 2.00
C PHE A 40 0.57 14.96 1.12
N PRO A 41 -0.12 15.06 -0.03
CA PRO A 41 -0.19 16.28 -0.80
C PRO A 41 -0.69 17.46 0.06
N LYS A 42 -0.21 18.66 -0.28
CA LYS A 42 -0.68 19.90 0.35
C LYS A 42 -2.06 20.32 -0.16
N ASP A 43 -2.36 19.99 -1.42
CA ASP A 43 -3.67 20.26 -2.00
C ASP A 43 -4.76 19.45 -1.28
N PRO A 44 -5.85 20.09 -0.82
CA PRO A 44 -6.90 19.39 -0.10
C PRO A 44 -7.58 18.27 -0.88
N TYR A 45 -7.76 18.44 -2.19
CA TYR A 45 -8.41 17.45 -3.04
C TYR A 45 -7.51 16.24 -3.25
N GLU A 46 -6.25 16.46 -3.61
CA GLU A 46 -5.27 15.37 -3.79
C GLU A 46 -5.07 14.58 -2.49
N ARG A 47 -5.02 15.28 -1.34
CA ARG A 47 -4.96 14.63 -0.03
C ARG A 47 -6.21 13.80 0.28
N ALA A 48 -7.40 14.30 -0.06
CA ALA A 48 -8.64 13.53 0.09
C ALA A 48 -8.65 12.28 -0.80
N MET A 49 -8.16 12.40 -2.03
CA MET A 49 -8.03 11.26 -2.95
C MET A 49 -7.01 10.23 -2.45
N ALA A 50 -5.87 10.67 -1.91
CA ALA A 50 -4.90 9.76 -1.30
C ALA A 50 -5.53 8.96 -0.14
N ARG A 51 -6.28 9.62 0.75
CA ARG A 51 -7.03 8.95 1.83
C ARG A 51 -8.06 7.97 1.29
N PHE A 52 -8.84 8.37 0.29
CA PHE A 52 -9.82 7.49 -0.33
C PHE A 52 -9.19 6.19 -0.85
N TRP A 53 -8.04 6.27 -1.52
CA TRP A 53 -7.36 5.09 -2.05
C TRP A 53 -6.72 4.21 -0.97
N ILE A 54 -6.28 4.80 0.15
CA ILE A 54 -5.82 4.05 1.33
C ILE A 54 -6.99 3.30 1.97
N ASP A 55 -8.11 4.00 2.20
CA ASP A 55 -9.31 3.39 2.77
C ASP A 55 -9.88 2.29 1.84
N PHE A 56 -9.78 2.49 0.52
CA PHE A 56 -10.18 1.50 -0.47
C PHE A 56 -9.33 0.22 -0.40
N LEU A 57 -8.03 0.32 -0.09
CA LEU A 57 -7.14 -0.84 0.11
C LEU A 57 -7.49 -1.61 1.39
N ASP A 58 -7.87 -0.91 2.45
CA ASP A 58 -8.22 -1.51 3.74
C ASP A 58 -9.66 -2.06 3.78
N ASP A 59 -10.49 -1.66 2.82
CA ASP A 59 -11.86 -2.13 2.66
C ASP A 59 -11.87 -3.59 2.15
N LYS A 60 -12.31 -4.49 3.00
CA LYS A 60 -12.31 -5.94 2.72
C LYS A 60 -13.22 -6.33 1.57
N ASP A 61 -14.24 -5.55 1.27
CA ASP A 61 -15.17 -5.85 0.17
C ASP A 61 -14.59 -5.35 -1.16
N LYS A 62 -13.92 -4.19 -1.13
CA LYS A 62 -13.35 -3.56 -2.34
C LYS A 62 -11.98 -4.11 -2.72
N ALA A 63 -11.15 -4.45 -1.74
CA ALA A 63 -9.84 -5.06 -1.91
C ALA A 63 -9.87 -6.58 -1.68
N ALA A 64 -11.06 -7.20 -1.68
CA ALA A 64 -11.22 -8.64 -1.46
C ALA A 64 -10.29 -9.50 -2.34
N PRO A 65 -10.10 -9.20 -3.65
CA PRO A 65 -9.18 -9.97 -4.47
C PRO A 65 -7.74 -9.93 -3.96
N PHE A 66 -7.23 -8.78 -3.53
CA PHE A 66 -5.90 -8.69 -2.92
C PHE A 66 -5.83 -9.46 -1.61
N VAL A 67 -6.82 -9.31 -0.73
CA VAL A 67 -6.83 -10.04 0.55
C VAL A 67 -6.79 -11.55 0.29
N THR A 68 -7.67 -12.06 -0.57
CA THR A 68 -7.74 -13.49 -0.87
C THR A 68 -6.48 -14.00 -1.58
N PHE A 69 -5.90 -13.23 -2.49
CA PHE A 69 -4.68 -13.63 -3.20
C PHE A 69 -3.45 -13.69 -2.27
N PHE A 70 -3.32 -12.76 -1.32
CA PHE A 70 -2.13 -12.67 -0.45
C PHE A 70 -2.23 -13.46 0.85
N VAL A 71 -3.44 -13.64 1.38
CA VAL A 71 -3.65 -14.29 2.69
C VAL A 71 -4.76 -15.34 2.71
N GLY A 72 -5.51 -15.50 1.62
CA GLY A 72 -6.49 -16.57 1.48
C GLY A 72 -5.80 -17.94 1.40
N VAL A 73 -6.49 -18.99 1.85
CA VAL A 73 -5.98 -20.36 1.79
C VAL A 73 -6.92 -21.19 0.93
N GLY A 74 -6.43 -21.70 -0.19
CA GLY A 74 -7.18 -22.53 -1.14
C GLY A 74 -8.07 -21.78 -2.13
N GLU A 75 -8.05 -20.44 -2.12
CA GLU A 75 -8.79 -19.57 -3.06
C GLU A 75 -7.87 -18.65 -3.87
N GLU A 76 -6.54 -18.81 -3.74
CA GLU A 76 -5.52 -17.93 -4.30
C GLU A 76 -5.58 -17.92 -5.84
N HIS A 77 -5.71 -19.08 -6.48
CA HIS A 77 -5.88 -19.18 -7.93
C HIS A 77 -7.16 -18.51 -8.44
N ARG A 78 -8.25 -18.59 -7.68
CA ARG A 78 -9.51 -17.92 -8.05
C ARG A 78 -9.36 -16.41 -7.95
N ALA A 79 -8.75 -15.95 -6.85
CA ALA A 79 -8.48 -14.53 -6.66
C ALA A 79 -7.52 -13.98 -7.73
N ALA A 80 -6.56 -14.78 -8.21
CA ALA A 80 -5.65 -14.40 -9.29
C ALA A 80 -6.37 -14.00 -10.60
N GLU A 81 -7.60 -14.47 -10.83
CA GLU A 81 -8.42 -14.04 -11.98
C GLU A 81 -9.01 -12.63 -11.79
N GLU A 82 -9.26 -12.21 -10.54
CA GLU A 82 -9.91 -10.94 -10.18
C GLU A 82 -8.87 -9.82 -9.88
N VAL A 83 -7.67 -10.18 -9.42
CA VAL A 83 -6.57 -9.26 -9.10
C VAL A 83 -6.18 -8.32 -10.27
N PRO A 84 -6.09 -8.77 -11.54
CA PRO A 84 -5.76 -7.89 -12.67
C PRO A 84 -6.69 -6.68 -12.83
N GLU A 85 -7.99 -6.83 -12.54
CA GLU A 85 -8.95 -5.73 -12.65
C GLU A 85 -8.65 -4.64 -11.62
N LEU A 86 -8.28 -5.05 -10.41
CA LEU A 86 -7.90 -4.14 -9.34
C LEU A 86 -6.58 -3.43 -9.66
N LEU A 87 -5.58 -4.18 -10.14
CA LEU A 87 -4.30 -3.61 -10.58
C LEU A 87 -4.50 -2.60 -11.71
N LYS A 88 -5.44 -2.83 -12.63
CA LYS A 88 -5.75 -1.88 -13.70
C LYS A 88 -6.24 -0.53 -13.16
N ILE A 89 -7.07 -0.54 -12.11
CA ILE A 89 -7.50 0.69 -11.43
C ILE A 89 -6.27 1.44 -10.90
N TYR A 90 -5.36 0.74 -10.22
CA TYR A 90 -4.15 1.37 -9.68
C TYR A 90 -3.18 1.88 -10.76
N GLU A 91 -2.98 1.09 -11.82
CA GLU A 91 -2.14 1.41 -12.96
C GLU A 91 -2.62 2.66 -13.71
N GLU A 92 -3.93 2.77 -13.95
CA GLU A 92 -4.51 3.79 -14.83
C GLU A 92 -4.99 5.03 -14.07
N GLN A 93 -5.69 4.85 -12.95
CA GLN A 93 -6.40 5.94 -12.27
C GLN A 93 -5.63 6.50 -11.08
N VAL A 94 -4.85 5.66 -10.40
CA VAL A 94 -4.24 6.03 -9.11
C VAL A 94 -2.79 6.47 -9.28
N LEU A 95 -1.97 5.60 -9.87
CA LEU A 95 -0.60 5.90 -10.26
C LEU A 95 -0.60 6.81 -11.48
N GLY A 96 -1.28 6.39 -12.56
CA GLY A 96 -1.26 7.12 -13.83
C GLY A 96 0.19 7.40 -14.25
N GLU A 97 0.47 8.60 -14.75
CA GLU A 97 1.82 9.00 -15.20
C GLU A 97 2.78 9.40 -14.07
N LYS A 98 2.36 9.28 -12.81
CA LYS A 98 3.18 9.70 -11.67
C LYS A 98 4.37 8.76 -11.45
N ARG A 99 5.46 9.32 -10.92
CA ARG A 99 6.65 8.54 -10.57
C ARG A 99 6.40 7.60 -9.39
N TYR A 100 5.71 8.11 -8.38
CA TYR A 100 5.22 7.45 -7.17
C TYR A 100 3.73 7.77 -7.00
N PHE A 101 3.01 7.04 -6.16
CA PHE A 101 1.62 7.41 -5.83
C PHE A 101 1.54 8.80 -5.18
N GLY A 102 2.58 9.19 -4.45
CA GLY A 102 2.86 10.53 -3.91
C GLY A 102 3.39 11.54 -4.94
N ASP A 103 3.29 11.24 -6.23
CA ASP A 103 3.80 12.05 -7.35
C ASP A 103 5.33 11.95 -7.53
N GLU A 104 6.08 13.01 -7.23
CA GLU A 104 7.54 13.04 -7.44
C GLU A 104 8.34 12.32 -6.34
N GLU A 105 7.77 12.21 -5.14
CA GLU A 105 8.38 11.57 -3.96
C GLU A 105 7.48 10.47 -3.39
N ILE A 106 8.06 9.60 -2.54
CA ILE A 106 7.31 8.55 -1.83
C ILE A 106 6.30 9.22 -0.90
N GLY A 107 5.02 8.96 -1.13
CA GLY A 107 3.91 9.45 -0.30
C GLY A 107 3.25 8.36 0.54
N MET A 108 2.18 8.75 1.22
CA MET A 108 1.40 7.87 2.11
C MET A 108 0.89 6.62 1.38
N LEU A 109 0.37 6.78 0.16
CA LEU A 109 -0.19 5.66 -0.60
C LEU A 109 0.91 4.71 -1.09
N ASP A 110 2.12 5.20 -1.39
CA ASP A 110 3.26 4.32 -1.66
C ASP A 110 3.61 3.45 -0.45
N LEU A 111 3.60 4.02 0.75
CA LEU A 111 3.84 3.28 1.99
C LEU A 111 2.72 2.27 2.27
N ALA A 112 1.46 2.64 2.01
CA ALA A 112 0.31 1.75 2.15
C ALA A 112 0.36 0.59 1.14
N MET A 113 0.85 0.84 -0.07
CA MET A 113 1.01 -0.15 -1.14
C MET A 113 2.33 -0.92 -1.10
N GLY A 114 3.25 -0.55 -0.22
CA GLY A 114 4.62 -1.07 -0.20
C GLY A 114 4.72 -2.59 -0.03
N TRP A 115 3.68 -3.23 0.52
CA TRP A 115 3.59 -4.68 0.60
C TRP A 115 3.56 -5.35 -0.78
N MET A 116 3.03 -4.70 -1.83
CA MET A 116 3.08 -5.22 -3.20
C MET A 116 4.53 -5.33 -3.68
N ALA A 117 5.33 -4.27 -3.51
CA ALA A 117 6.73 -4.30 -3.92
C ALA A 117 7.57 -5.35 -3.17
N ALA A 118 7.17 -5.70 -1.94
CA ALA A 118 7.87 -6.69 -1.13
C ALA A 118 7.42 -8.13 -1.38
N SER A 119 6.13 -8.36 -1.65
CA SER A 119 5.52 -9.69 -1.56
C SER A 119 4.91 -10.19 -2.87
N PHE A 120 4.60 -9.33 -3.85
CA PHE A 120 3.79 -9.71 -5.01
C PHE A 120 4.46 -10.82 -5.83
N GLY A 121 5.73 -10.65 -6.21
CA GLY A 121 6.47 -11.67 -6.95
C GLY A 121 6.66 -12.99 -6.19
N VAL A 122 6.71 -12.95 -4.85
CA VAL A 122 6.79 -14.15 -4.02
C VAL A 122 5.47 -14.92 -4.05
N ILE A 123 4.34 -14.23 -3.97
CA ILE A 123 3.02 -14.87 -4.04
C ILE A 123 2.75 -15.42 -5.45
N GLU A 124 3.15 -14.70 -6.50
CA GLU A 124 3.10 -15.21 -7.88
C GLU A 124 3.86 -16.53 -8.05
N GLU A 125 5.05 -16.65 -7.46
CA GLU A 125 5.83 -17.89 -7.48
C GLU A 125 5.17 -19.02 -6.68
N ILE A 126 4.59 -18.71 -5.52
CA ILE A 126 3.90 -19.70 -4.66
C ILE A 126 2.64 -20.25 -5.34
N VAL A 127 1.89 -19.39 -6.02
CA VAL A 127 0.61 -19.71 -6.69
C VAL A 127 0.85 -20.14 -8.14
N ASP A 128 2.08 -20.12 -8.66
CA ASP A 128 2.43 -20.44 -10.06
C ASP A 128 1.60 -19.66 -11.09
N VAL A 129 1.50 -18.34 -10.90
CA VAL A 129 0.80 -17.42 -11.80
C VAL A 129 1.69 -16.24 -12.17
N LYS A 130 1.37 -15.57 -13.27
CA LYS A 130 1.99 -14.30 -13.67
C LYS A 130 0.91 -13.27 -13.92
N ILE A 131 0.93 -12.20 -13.14
CA ILE A 131 -0.08 -11.16 -13.13
C ILE A 131 0.59 -9.81 -13.36
N LEU A 132 1.56 -9.42 -12.51
CA LEU A 132 2.16 -8.09 -12.52
C LEU A 132 3.35 -7.99 -13.47
N GLU A 133 3.10 -8.24 -14.76
CA GLU A 133 4.11 -8.20 -15.81
C GLU A 133 4.28 -6.79 -16.41
N ALA A 134 5.49 -6.46 -16.86
CA ALA A 134 5.83 -5.14 -17.41
C ALA A 134 5.04 -4.81 -18.69
N GLU A 135 4.65 -5.83 -19.45
CA GLU A 135 3.86 -5.70 -20.67
C GLU A 135 2.42 -5.28 -20.39
N THR A 136 1.86 -5.69 -19.24
CA THR A 136 0.45 -5.47 -18.87
C THR A 136 0.28 -4.31 -17.89
N PHE A 137 1.20 -4.18 -16.94
CA PHE A 137 1.20 -3.15 -15.89
C PHE A 137 2.54 -2.41 -15.87
N PRO A 138 2.91 -1.71 -16.96
CA PRO A 138 4.23 -1.12 -17.11
C PRO A 138 4.56 -0.11 -16.00
N ARG A 139 3.59 0.68 -15.52
CA ARG A 139 3.84 1.77 -14.56
C ARG A 139 3.96 1.24 -13.15
N LEU A 140 3.09 0.30 -12.73
CA LEU A 140 3.20 -0.40 -11.45
C LEU A 140 4.47 -1.24 -11.39
N HIS A 141 4.80 -1.97 -12.47
CA HIS A 141 6.05 -2.72 -12.54
C HIS A 141 7.25 -1.77 -12.38
N ALA A 142 7.27 -0.66 -13.10
CA ALA A 142 8.33 0.33 -12.97
C ALA A 142 8.35 1.00 -11.58
N TRP A 143 7.19 1.19 -10.95
CA TRP A 143 7.08 1.69 -9.58
C TRP A 143 7.71 0.73 -8.58
N ILE A 144 7.47 -0.58 -8.67
CA ILE A 144 8.12 -1.59 -7.81
C ILE A 144 9.65 -1.52 -7.94
N GLN A 145 10.15 -1.43 -9.18
CA GLN A 145 11.58 -1.33 -9.47
C GLN A 145 12.23 -0.03 -8.94
N ARG A 146 11.42 1.01 -8.65
CA ARG A 146 11.90 2.25 -8.00
C ARG A 146 11.75 2.20 -6.48
N PHE A 147 10.57 1.80 -6.01
CA PHE A 147 10.17 1.84 -4.60
C PHE A 147 10.93 0.82 -3.75
N GLY A 148 10.95 -0.46 -4.17
CA GLY A 148 11.61 -1.54 -3.42
C GLY A 148 13.09 -1.28 -3.12
N PRO A 149 13.93 -0.93 -4.11
CA PRO A 149 15.34 -0.64 -3.89
C PRO A 149 15.63 0.77 -3.37
N HIS A 150 14.62 1.62 -3.16
CA HIS A 150 14.82 3.00 -2.71
C HIS A 150 15.60 3.03 -1.37
N PRO A 151 16.60 3.92 -1.17
CA PRO A 151 17.47 3.89 0.00
C PRO A 151 16.77 3.97 1.37
N VAL A 152 15.59 4.60 1.44
CA VAL A 152 14.80 4.69 2.68
C VAL A 152 13.88 3.49 2.92
N ILE A 153 13.68 2.66 1.89
CA ILE A 153 12.82 1.46 1.92
C ILE A 153 13.69 0.21 2.10
N LYS A 154 14.76 0.11 1.31
CA LYS A 154 15.71 -1.00 1.36
C LYS A 154 16.54 -0.93 2.65
N LYS A 155 16.59 -2.04 3.38
CA LYS A 155 17.45 -2.23 4.56
C LYS A 155 18.79 -2.85 4.20
#